data_AF-A0A1H6F336-F1
#
_entry.id   AF-A0A1H6F336-F1
#
_cell.length_a   1.000
_cell.length_b   1.000
_cell.length_c   1.000
_cell.angle_alpha   90.00
_cell.angle_beta   90.00
_cell.angle_gamma   90.00
#
_symmetry.space_group_name_H-M   'P 1'
#
loop_
_entity.id
_entity.type
_entity.pdbx_description
1 polymer ?
#
loop_
_entity_poly.entity_id
_entity_poly.type
_entity_poly.pdbx_seq_one_letter_code
_entity_poly.pdbx_strand_id
1 'polypeptide(L)'
;MARDLSRRSVLAAVGAVPVLTTMAAAAVVIDLSARRQTIRGFGGMTHAAWIGDLTAAQRETAFGTGEGRLGFSVLRIPVPENQADWSRNAATARRAAELGAAVIASPWNPPPAWWRPSSAAARPTRDASGTTCTPPTPST
;
A
#
# COMPACT_ATOMS: atom_id res chain seq x y z
N MET A 1 -38.49 62.29 -61.46
CA MET A 1 -37.33 63.20 -61.39
C MET A 1 -37.09 63.47 -59.90
N ALA A 2 -35.91 63.15 -59.34
CA ALA A 2 -35.66 63.06 -57.87
C ALA A 2 -36.55 62.00 -57.15
N ARG A 3 -36.25 61.41 -55.98
CA ARG A 3 -35.09 61.36 -55.05
C ARG A 3 -35.19 60.00 -54.30
N ASP A 4 -34.18 59.35 -53.71
CA ASP A 4 -32.71 59.48 -53.67
C ASP A 4 -32.09 58.11 -53.29
N LEU A 5 -30.76 57.93 -53.40
CA LEU A 5 -30.04 56.72 -52.97
C LEU A 5 -29.74 56.75 -51.46
N SER A 6 -30.67 56.21 -50.65
CA SER A 6 -30.52 56.11 -49.19
C SER A 6 -29.39 55.15 -48.79
N ARG A 7 -28.20 55.71 -48.52
CA ARG A 7 -27.05 54.99 -47.97
C ARG A 7 -27.36 54.52 -46.54
N ARG A 8 -27.74 53.25 -46.39
CA ARG A 8 -27.86 52.62 -45.06
C ARG A 8 -26.48 52.15 -44.58
N SER A 9 -25.79 53.03 -43.85
CA SER A 9 -24.60 52.67 -43.08
C SER A 9 -24.95 51.62 -42.04
N VAL A 10 -24.50 50.38 -42.25
CA VAL A 10 -24.63 49.31 -41.25
C VAL A 10 -23.48 49.46 -40.25
N LEU A 11 -23.80 49.87 -39.02
CA LEU A 11 -22.83 49.85 -37.92
C LEU A 11 -22.45 48.40 -37.62
N ALA A 12 -21.18 48.06 -37.85
CA ALA A 12 -20.62 46.78 -37.40
C ALA A 12 -20.43 46.83 -35.87
N ALA A 13 -21.39 46.27 -35.13
CA ALA A 13 -21.22 46.03 -33.71
C ALA A 13 -20.16 44.94 -33.51
N VAL A 14 -18.94 45.32 -33.13
CA VAL A 14 -17.88 44.38 -32.74
C VAL A 14 -18.22 43.77 -31.38
N GLY A 15 -19.05 42.73 -31.41
CA GLY A 15 -19.34 41.91 -30.25
C GLY A 15 -18.09 41.14 -29.84
N ALA A 16 -17.62 41.34 -28.61
CA ALA A 16 -16.54 40.54 -28.05
C ALA A 16 -17.03 39.09 -27.88
N VAL A 17 -16.60 38.20 -28.77
CA VAL A 17 -16.88 36.77 -28.68
C VAL A 17 -16.03 36.18 -27.55
N PRO A 18 -16.61 35.65 -26.46
CA PRO A 18 -15.82 34.97 -25.45
C PRO A 18 -15.24 33.68 -26.05
N VAL A 19 -13.91 33.60 -26.11
CA VAL A 19 -13.21 32.40 -26.57
C VAL A 19 -13.33 31.34 -25.48
N LEU A 20 -14.37 30.51 -25.58
CA LEU A 20 -14.54 29.29 -24.80
C LEU A 20 -13.48 28.27 -25.23
N THR A 21 -12.37 28.21 -24.49
CA THR A 21 -11.36 27.16 -24.63
C THR A 21 -11.94 25.84 -24.14
N THR A 22 -12.31 24.97 -25.08
CA THR A 22 -12.76 23.61 -24.77
C THR A 22 -11.56 22.73 -24.41
N MET A 23 -11.53 22.20 -23.18
CA MET A 23 -10.61 21.12 -22.84
C MET A 23 -11.05 19.85 -23.55
N ALA A 24 -10.40 19.52 -24.67
CA ALA A 24 -10.59 18.25 -25.35
C ALA A 24 -10.06 17.10 -24.48
N ALA A 25 -10.88 16.09 -24.23
CA ALA A 25 -10.45 14.88 -23.53
C ALA A 25 -9.51 14.06 -24.42
N ALA A 26 -8.38 13.60 -23.86
CA ALA A 26 -7.47 12.71 -24.56
C ALA A 26 -8.09 11.30 -24.72
N ALA A 27 -7.94 10.71 -25.90
CA ALA A 27 -8.43 9.36 -26.17
C ALA A 27 -7.57 8.30 -25.46
N VAL A 28 -8.21 7.30 -24.84
CA VAL A 28 -7.55 6.14 -24.24
C VAL A 28 -7.69 4.96 -25.21
N VAL A 29 -6.56 4.36 -25.60
CA VAL A 29 -6.50 3.19 -26.47
C VAL A 29 -6.15 1.95 -25.65
N ILE A 30 -6.99 0.91 -25.71
CA ILE A 30 -6.78 -0.37 -25.03
C ILE A 30 -6.59 -1.45 -26.10
N ASP A 31 -5.35 -1.91 -26.27
CA ASP A 31 -5.02 -3.04 -27.15
C ASP A 31 -5.01 -4.35 -26.34
N LEU A 32 -5.99 -5.21 -26.63
CA LEU A 32 -6.15 -6.52 -25.98
C LEU A 32 -5.19 -7.60 -26.53
N SER A 33 -4.51 -7.34 -27.65
CA SER A 33 -3.49 -8.23 -28.19
C SER A 33 -2.12 -8.04 -27.51
N ALA A 34 -1.83 -6.82 -27.04
CA ALA A 34 -0.60 -6.44 -26.36
C ALA A 34 -0.55 -6.92 -24.89
N ARG A 35 -0.37 -8.24 -24.69
CA ARG A 35 -0.23 -8.87 -23.38
C ARG A 35 0.93 -8.27 -22.56
N ARG A 36 0.70 -8.08 -21.25
CA ARG A 36 1.66 -7.57 -20.26
C ARG A 36 1.85 -8.60 -19.13
N GLN A 37 2.07 -8.16 -17.89
CA GLN A 37 2.25 -9.04 -16.74
C GLN A 37 0.97 -9.82 -16.38
N THR A 38 1.13 -11.07 -15.91
CA THR A 38 0.06 -11.84 -15.28
C THR A 38 -0.21 -11.29 -13.88
N ILE A 39 -1.43 -10.81 -13.62
CA ILE A 39 -1.84 -10.35 -12.29
C ILE A 39 -2.06 -11.57 -11.40
N ARG A 40 -1.28 -11.70 -10.32
CA ARG A 40 -1.42 -12.81 -9.36
C ARG A 40 -2.56 -12.60 -8.36
N GLY A 41 -2.89 -11.35 -8.07
CA GLY A 41 -3.95 -10.96 -7.14
C GLY A 41 -3.67 -9.64 -6.44
N PHE A 42 -4.60 -9.24 -5.58
CA PHE A 42 -4.53 -8.02 -4.76
C PHE A 42 -4.89 -8.36 -3.31
N GLY A 43 -4.42 -7.55 -2.36
CA GLY A 43 -4.84 -7.68 -0.97
C GLY A 43 -3.96 -6.89 0.00
N GLY A 44 -3.83 -7.40 1.22
CA GLY A 44 -3.27 -6.64 2.34
C GLY A 44 -2.57 -7.48 3.40
N MET A 45 -2.24 -6.84 4.51
CA MET A 45 -1.52 -7.45 5.63
C MET A 45 -2.43 -7.60 6.86
N THR A 46 -2.29 -8.70 7.60
CA THR A 46 -2.69 -8.79 9.01
C THR A 46 -1.45 -8.86 9.91
N HIS A 47 -1.52 -8.31 11.12
CA HIS A 47 -0.42 -8.40 12.09
C HIS A 47 -0.95 -8.54 13.53
N ALA A 48 -1.38 -9.76 13.87
CA ALA A 48 -2.04 -10.08 15.15
C ALA A 48 -1.33 -9.53 16.40
N ALA A 49 0.00 -9.49 16.40
CA ALA A 49 0.80 -9.04 17.55
C ALA A 49 0.98 -7.51 17.67
N TRP A 50 0.57 -6.71 16.67
CA TRP A 50 0.74 -5.24 16.68
C TRP A 50 -0.59 -4.49 16.69
N ILE A 51 -1.57 -4.96 15.92
CA ILE A 51 -2.87 -4.28 15.72
C ILE A 51 -4.08 -5.14 16.12
N GLY A 52 -3.84 -6.32 16.70
CA GLY A 52 -4.85 -7.37 16.84
C GLY A 52 -5.05 -8.17 15.55
N ASP A 53 -5.71 -9.32 15.65
CA ASP A 53 -6.08 -10.13 14.48
C ASP A 53 -7.48 -9.75 13.97
N LEU A 54 -7.74 -10.04 12.69
CA LEU A 54 -9.06 -9.84 12.10
C LEU A 54 -10.09 -10.78 12.74
N THR A 55 -11.25 -10.24 13.12
CA THR A 55 -12.42 -11.02 13.53
C THR A 55 -12.94 -11.88 12.37
N ALA A 56 -13.72 -12.92 12.67
CA ALA A 56 -14.30 -13.79 11.65
C ALA A 56 -15.08 -13.02 10.57
N ALA A 57 -15.91 -12.04 10.97
CA ALA A 57 -16.66 -11.19 10.04
C ALA A 57 -15.73 -10.35 9.14
N GLN A 58 -14.67 -9.76 9.70
CA GLN A 58 -13.69 -8.99 8.92
C GLN A 58 -12.91 -9.86 7.92
N ARG A 59 -12.66 -11.14 8.23
CA ARG A 59 -12.06 -12.10 7.28
C ARG A 59 -12.99 -12.35 6.09
N GLU A 60 -14.29 -12.52 6.31
CA GLU A 60 -15.28 -12.62 5.22
C GLU A 60 -15.35 -11.35 4.38
N THR A 61 -15.34 -10.17 5.00
CA THR A 61 -15.32 -8.89 4.27
C THR A 61 -14.03 -8.70 3.47
N ALA A 62 -12.88 -9.14 3.97
CA ALA A 62 -11.59 -9.00 3.30
C ALA A 62 -11.41 -9.97 2.13
N PHE A 63 -11.57 -11.28 2.36
CA PHE A 63 -11.23 -12.32 1.38
C PHE A 63 -12.44 -12.90 0.64
N GLY A 64 -13.66 -12.70 1.16
CA GLY A 64 -14.86 -13.16 0.48
C GLY A 64 -15.12 -12.36 -0.80
N THR A 65 -15.67 -13.03 -1.80
CA THR A 65 -16.21 -12.41 -3.01
C THR A 65 -17.71 -12.13 -2.82
N GLY A 66 -18.21 -11.04 -3.41
CA GLY A 66 -19.61 -10.62 -3.32
C GLY A 66 -19.78 -9.15 -2.95
N GLU A 67 -21.04 -8.72 -2.90
CA GLU A 67 -21.41 -7.34 -2.57
C GLU A 67 -20.99 -6.96 -1.13
N GLY A 68 -20.46 -5.75 -0.95
CA GLY A 68 -19.93 -5.28 0.33
C GLY A 68 -18.63 -5.95 0.81
N ARG A 69 -17.91 -6.67 -0.07
CA ARG A 69 -16.64 -7.35 0.24
C ARG A 69 -15.50 -6.87 -0.66
N LEU A 70 -14.25 -7.01 -0.19
CA LEU A 70 -13.05 -6.51 -0.86
C LEU A 70 -12.47 -7.48 -1.91
N GLY A 71 -12.79 -8.77 -1.85
CA GLY A 71 -12.32 -9.76 -2.81
C GLY A 71 -10.80 -9.95 -2.86
N PHE A 72 -10.11 -9.83 -1.71
CA PHE A 72 -8.66 -10.00 -1.64
C PHE A 72 -8.24 -11.44 -1.97
N SER A 73 -7.28 -11.55 -2.87
CA SER A 73 -6.69 -12.79 -3.40
C SER A 73 -5.26 -13.03 -2.90
N VAL A 74 -4.68 -12.10 -2.13
CA VAL A 74 -3.36 -12.24 -1.49
C VAL A 74 -3.41 -11.74 -0.04
N LEU A 75 -2.88 -12.53 0.90
CA LEU A 75 -2.69 -12.16 2.30
C LEU A 75 -1.21 -12.14 2.65
N ARG A 76 -0.73 -11.05 3.25
CA ARG A 76 0.59 -10.98 3.89
C ARG A 76 0.50 -11.17 5.40
N ILE A 77 1.31 -12.07 5.95
CA ILE A 77 1.49 -12.26 7.40
C ILE A 77 2.95 -11.99 7.82
N PRO A 78 3.21 -11.51 9.03
CA PRO A 78 4.55 -11.51 9.60
C PRO A 78 5.00 -12.94 9.92
N VAL A 79 6.31 -13.19 9.88
CA VAL A 79 6.93 -14.33 10.56
C VAL A 79 7.52 -13.81 11.88
N PRO A 80 6.93 -14.15 13.05
CA PRO A 80 7.49 -13.78 14.35
C PRO A 80 8.87 -14.40 14.59
N GLU A 81 9.73 -13.67 15.29
CA GLU A 81 11.06 -14.13 15.72
C GLU A 81 11.00 -15.34 16.66
N ASN A 82 9.96 -15.39 17.50
CA ASN A 82 9.67 -16.49 18.40
C ASN A 82 8.66 -17.46 17.78
N GLN A 83 9.02 -18.75 17.72
CA GLN A 83 8.17 -19.80 17.15
C GLN A 83 6.86 -19.99 17.93
N ALA A 84 6.84 -19.69 19.24
CA ALA A 84 5.64 -19.77 20.06
C ALA A 84 4.50 -18.85 19.56
N ASP A 85 4.84 -17.76 18.88
CA ASP A 85 3.90 -16.75 18.39
C ASP A 85 3.36 -17.03 16.97
N TRP A 86 3.86 -18.06 16.28
CA TRP A 86 3.48 -18.38 14.90
C TRP A 86 1.99 -18.74 14.76
N SER A 87 1.38 -19.29 15.82
CA SER A 87 -0.04 -19.64 15.87
C SER A 87 -0.97 -18.42 15.78
N ARG A 88 -0.52 -17.21 16.15
CA ARG A 88 -1.37 -16.01 16.28
C ARG A 88 -2.06 -15.60 14.99
N ASN A 89 -1.40 -15.74 13.83
CA ASN A 89 -1.98 -15.40 12.53
C ASN A 89 -2.61 -16.61 11.82
N ALA A 90 -2.55 -17.82 12.40
CA ALA A 90 -2.93 -19.06 11.73
C ALA A 90 -4.43 -19.14 11.41
N ALA A 91 -5.30 -18.56 12.25
CA ALA A 91 -6.74 -18.54 12.01
C ALA A 91 -7.10 -17.69 10.77
N THR A 92 -6.53 -16.49 10.66
CA THR A 92 -6.71 -15.62 9.48
C THR A 92 -6.07 -16.23 8.23
N ALA A 93 -4.87 -16.81 8.35
CA ALA A 93 -4.19 -17.45 7.21
C ALA A 93 -4.96 -18.66 6.65
N ARG A 94 -5.49 -19.53 7.53
CA ARG A 94 -6.35 -20.66 7.11
C ARG A 94 -7.61 -20.16 6.41
N ARG A 95 -8.31 -19.18 6.99
CA ARG A 95 -9.56 -18.68 6.42
C ARG A 95 -9.35 -17.98 5.06
N ALA A 96 -8.24 -17.25 4.90
CA ALA A 96 -7.87 -16.67 3.61
C ALA A 96 -7.60 -17.77 2.56
N ALA A 97 -6.90 -18.84 2.92
CA ALA A 97 -6.64 -19.97 2.02
C ALA A 97 -7.92 -20.74 1.65
N GLU A 98 -8.85 -20.96 2.60
CA GLU A 98 -10.18 -21.53 2.33
C GLU A 98 -11.01 -20.69 1.33
N LEU A 99 -10.86 -19.36 1.40
CA LEU A 99 -11.50 -18.41 0.48
C LEU A 99 -10.73 -18.22 -0.84
N GLY A 100 -9.68 -19.01 -1.07
CA GLY A 100 -8.91 -19.04 -2.32
C GLY A 100 -7.78 -18.00 -2.43
N ALA A 101 -7.47 -17.27 -1.36
CA ALA A 101 -6.37 -16.30 -1.35
C ALA A 101 -5.01 -16.97 -1.12
N ALA A 102 -3.99 -16.49 -1.82
CA ALA A 102 -2.60 -16.91 -1.60
C ALA A 102 -2.01 -16.24 -0.36
N VAL A 103 -1.37 -17.01 0.53
CA VAL A 103 -0.72 -16.47 1.73
C VAL A 103 0.79 -16.34 1.49
N ILE A 104 1.34 -15.14 1.74
CA ILE A 104 2.77 -14.85 1.76
C ILE A 104 3.20 -14.45 3.17
N ALA A 105 4.38 -14.90 3.59
CA ALA A 105 4.92 -14.62 4.91
C ALA A 105 6.21 -13.78 4.79
N SER A 106 6.42 -12.83 5.70
CA SER A 106 7.62 -11.97 5.72
C SER A 106 8.21 -11.88 7.13
N PRO A 107 9.45 -12.32 7.37
CA PRO A 107 10.16 -12.01 8.61
C PRO A 107 10.58 -10.54 8.64
N TRP A 108 10.54 -9.93 9.82
CA TRP A 108 11.15 -8.61 10.06
C TRP A 108 12.56 -8.70 10.62
N ASN A 109 12.83 -9.70 11.46
CA ASN A 109 14.12 -9.91 12.11
C ASN A 109 14.36 -11.43 12.23
N PRO A 110 15.61 -11.93 12.18
CA PRO A 110 15.89 -13.33 12.48
C PRO A 110 15.70 -13.61 13.98
N PRO A 111 15.52 -14.88 14.39
CA PRO A 111 15.62 -15.30 15.78
C PRO A 111 16.88 -14.72 16.47
N PRO A 112 16.78 -14.21 17.72
CA PRO A 112 17.90 -13.56 18.41
C PRO A 112 19.18 -14.39 18.49
N ALA A 113 19.06 -15.72 18.56
CA ALA A 113 20.20 -16.65 18.56
C ALA A 113 21.05 -16.63 17.28
N TRP A 114 20.54 -16.08 16.17
CA TRP A 114 21.25 -15.97 14.89
C TRP A 114 21.81 -14.56 14.66
N TRP A 115 21.43 -13.59 15.49
CA TRP A 115 21.95 -12.23 15.46
C TRP A 115 23.28 -12.14 16.22
N ARG A 116 24.37 -11.83 15.51
CA ARG A 116 25.57 -11.32 16.20
C ARG A 116 25.31 -9.84 16.53
N PRO A 117 25.44 -9.42 17.81
CA PRO A 117 25.36 -7.99 18.13
C PRO A 117 26.41 -7.23 17.32
N SER A 118 26.06 -6.04 16.87
CA SER A 118 27.02 -5.17 16.19
C SER A 118 28.21 -4.92 17.11
N SER A 119 29.42 -4.86 16.55
CA SER A 119 30.66 -4.68 17.31
C SER A 119 30.74 -3.35 18.07
N ALA A 120 29.76 -2.45 17.88
CA ALA A 120 29.53 -1.27 18.71
C ALA A 120 29.08 -1.61 20.14
N ALA A 121 28.22 -2.63 20.33
CA ALA A 121 27.77 -3.07 21.65
C ALA A 121 28.80 -3.96 22.38
N ALA A 122 29.70 -4.60 21.63
CA ALA A 122 30.79 -5.42 22.16
C ALA A 122 32.13 -4.67 22.26
N ARG A 123 32.20 -3.40 21.87
CA ARG A 123 33.37 -2.56 22.12
C ARG A 123 33.35 -2.20 23.60
N PRO A 124 34.31 -2.64 24.43
CA PRO A 124 34.41 -2.10 25.76
C PRO A 124 34.64 -0.59 25.64
N THR A 125 33.76 0.19 26.27
CA THR A 125 34.01 1.62 26.46
C THR A 125 35.22 1.75 27.37
N ARG A 126 36.39 1.89 26.76
CA ARG A 126 37.57 2.36 27.47
C ARG A 126 37.33 3.82 27.82
N ASP A 127 37.58 4.16 29.07
CA ASP A 127 37.72 5.56 29.46
C ASP A 127 38.96 6.18 28.79
N ALA A 128 39.18 7.49 28.99
CA ALA A 128 40.38 8.15 28.48
C ALA A 128 41.69 7.56 29.04
N SER A 129 41.61 6.82 30.15
CA SER A 129 42.69 6.07 30.81
C SER A 129 42.98 4.71 30.16
N GLY A 130 42.15 4.24 29.24
CA GLY A 130 42.29 2.93 28.58
C GLY A 130 41.76 1.73 29.37
N THR A 131 41.06 1.95 30.49
CA THR A 131 40.52 0.89 31.37
C THR A 131 39.15 0.41 30.90
N THR A 132 38.94 -0.91 30.92
CA THR A 132 37.71 -1.57 30.45
C THR A 132 36.56 -1.38 31.46
N CYS A 133 35.59 -0.51 31.19
CA CYS A 133 34.40 -0.42 32.03
C CYS A 133 33.45 -1.60 31.80
N THR A 134 33.40 -2.53 32.75
CA THR A 134 32.36 -3.58 32.80
C THR A 134 31.02 -2.96 33.21
N PRO A 135 29.91 -3.16 32.46
CA PRO A 135 28.60 -2.67 32.88
C PRO A 135 28.13 -3.41 34.14
N PRO A 136 27.42 -2.76 35.08
CA PRO A 136 26.88 -3.42 36.26
C PRO A 136 25.81 -4.44 35.87
N THR A 137 25.87 -5.62 36.49
CA THR A 137 24.85 -6.66 36.36
C THR A 137 23.49 -6.12 36.83
N PRO A 138 22.39 -6.28 36.08
CA PRO A 138 21.08 -5.91 36.57
C PRO A 138 20.69 -6.82 37.75
N SER A 139 20.29 -6.20 38.87
CA SER A 139 19.75 -6.91 40.03
C SER A 139 18.44 -7.61 39.70
N THR A 140 18.25 -8.80 40.28
CA THR A 140 17.08 -9.67 40.17
C THR A 140 15.77 -9.01 40.62
#